data_AF-A0A835BTS3-F1
#
_entry.id   AF-A0A835BTS3-F1
#
_cell.length_a   1.000
_cell.length_b   1.000
_cell.length_c   1.000
_cell.angle_alpha   90.00
_cell.angle_beta   90.00
_cell.angle_gamma   90.00
#
_symmetry.space_group_name_H-M   'P 1'
#
loop_
_entity.id
_entity.type
_entity.pdbx_description
1 polymer ?
#
loop_
_entity_poly.entity_id
_entity_poly.type
_entity_poly.pdbx_seq_one_letter_code
_entity_poly.pdbx_strand_id
1 'polypeptide(L)'
;MSSSDLLESRWSNYDILKWNIVVKKNIPRQHDGCSCGIFIIKYMQYWNGSEITSPFAQKDMETFRKKMPAELIMTPLNVLTSNRERVLAMQNV
;
A
#
# COMPACT_ATOMS: atom_id res chain seq x y z
N MET A 1 -21.70 36.03 13.58
CA MET A 1 -21.15 34.78 14.15
C MET A 1 -19.65 34.82 13.88
N SER A 2 -18.85 35.04 14.93
CA SER A 2 -17.38 35.20 14.83
C SER A 2 -16.74 33.83 14.59
N SER A 3 -15.78 33.79 13.65
CA SER A 3 -15.05 32.60 13.14
C SER A 3 -14.18 31.90 14.20
N SER A 4 -14.77 31.37 15.26
CA SER A 4 -14.07 30.59 16.29
C SER A 4 -14.29 29.08 16.14
N ASP A 5 -14.40 28.59 14.91
CA ASP A 5 -14.32 27.15 14.61
C ASP A 5 -13.12 26.89 13.68
N LEU A 6 -12.00 27.58 13.94
CA LEU A 6 -10.71 27.10 13.44
C LEU A 6 -10.46 25.77 14.14
N LEU A 7 -10.61 24.69 13.39
CA LEU A 7 -10.26 23.35 13.79
C LEU A 7 -8.74 23.34 14.05
N GLU A 8 -8.33 23.77 15.25
CA GLU A 8 -6.94 23.79 15.65
C GLU A 8 -6.42 22.36 15.48
N SER A 9 -5.44 22.23 14.58
CA SER A 9 -4.80 20.96 14.30
C SER A 9 -4.32 20.35 15.61
N ARG A 10 -4.74 19.12 15.91
CA ARG A 10 -4.23 18.35 17.06
C ARG A 10 -2.73 18.02 16.95
N TRP A 11 -2.11 18.33 15.81
CA TRP A 11 -0.71 18.08 15.53
C TRP A 11 0.13 19.33 15.79
N SER A 12 1.06 19.22 16.73
CA SER A 12 1.98 20.30 17.10
C SER A 12 2.96 20.70 15.99
N ASN A 13 3.18 19.88 14.96
CA ASN A 13 4.14 20.13 13.87
C ASN A 13 3.49 20.28 12.47
N TYR A 14 2.41 21.04 12.37
CA TYR A 14 1.65 21.21 11.12
C TYR A 14 2.41 21.86 9.94
N ASP A 15 3.55 22.51 10.19
CA ASP A 15 4.38 23.12 9.14
C ASP A 15 5.23 22.06 8.42
N ILE A 16 4.62 21.41 7.42
CA ILE A 16 5.22 20.33 6.62
C ILE A 16 6.48 20.78 5.86
N LEU A 17 6.64 22.07 5.59
CA LEU A 17 7.82 22.59 4.88
C LEU A 17 9.08 22.57 5.74
N LYS A 18 8.93 22.51 7.07
CA LYS A 18 10.04 22.39 8.02
C LYS A 18 10.44 20.94 8.31
N TRP A 19 9.76 19.96 7.72
CA TRP A 19 10.04 18.56 8.00
C TRP A 19 11.34 18.12 7.32
N ASN A 20 12.16 17.38 8.06
CA ASN A 20 13.37 16.80 7.50
C ASN A 20 13.03 15.71 6.48
N ILE A 21 13.58 15.82 5.27
CA ILE A 21 13.45 14.80 4.23
C ILE A 21 14.58 13.79 4.40
N VAL A 22 14.23 12.53 4.67
CA VAL A 22 15.19 11.44 4.79
C VAL A 22 15.07 10.51 3.58
N VAL A 23 16.09 10.53 2.71
CA VAL A 23 16.17 9.61 1.57
C VAL A 23 16.84 8.32 2.00
N LYS A 24 16.08 7.22 2.02
CA LYS A 24 16.61 5.89 2.33
C LYS A 24 17.31 5.30 1.11
N LYS A 25 18.54 4.81 1.31
CA LYS A 25 19.35 4.12 0.30
C LYS A 25 19.26 2.60 0.51
N ASN A 26 19.70 1.83 -0.48
CA ASN A 26 19.80 0.37 -0.42
C ASN A 26 18.47 -0.36 -0.14
N ILE A 27 17.35 0.24 -0.52
CA ILE A 27 16.03 -0.42 -0.52
C ILE A 27 15.83 -1.17 -1.86
N PRO A 28 14.92 -2.16 -1.91
CA PRO A 28 14.52 -2.81 -3.17
C PRO A 28 14.23 -1.78 -4.26
N ARG A 29 14.63 -2.03 -5.51
CA ARG A 29 14.44 -1.10 -6.63
C ARG A 29 13.64 -1.73 -7.76
N GLN A 30 12.78 -0.91 -8.36
CA GLN A 30 12.09 -1.23 -9.59
C GLN A 30 13.04 -1.04 -10.79
N HIS A 31 12.91 -1.93 -11.77
CA HIS A 31 13.68 -1.91 -13.02
C HIS A 31 12.80 -1.92 -14.28
N ASP A 32 11.48 -2.07 -14.13
CA ASP A 32 10.51 -1.99 -15.24
C ASP A 32 9.73 -0.66 -15.23
N GLY A 33 8.82 -0.47 -16.19
CA GLY A 33 7.95 0.71 -16.27
C GLY A 33 6.55 0.53 -15.66
N CYS A 34 6.22 -0.61 -15.07
CA CYS A 34 4.83 -0.98 -14.76
C CYS A 34 4.60 -1.55 -13.36
N SER A 35 5.63 -1.72 -12.55
CA SER A 35 5.55 -2.29 -11.20
C SER A 35 5.57 -1.24 -10.09
N CYS A 36 5.61 0.07 -10.40
CA CYS A 36 5.69 1.15 -9.41
C CYS A 36 4.61 1.08 -8.34
N GLY A 37 3.35 0.83 -8.73
CA GLY A 37 2.25 0.66 -7.77
C GLY A 37 2.45 -0.51 -6.81
N ILE A 38 3.00 -1.64 -7.29
CA ILE A 38 3.26 -2.81 -6.45
C ILE A 38 4.43 -2.53 -5.50
N PHE A 39 5.49 -1.86 -5.96
CA PHE A 39 6.59 -1.43 -5.10
C PHE A 39 6.12 -0.51 -3.97
N ILE A 40 5.25 0.47 -4.25
CA ILE A 40 4.66 1.33 -3.22
C ILE A 40 3.90 0.53 -2.16
N ILE A 41 3.05 -0.42 -2.57
CA ILE A 41 2.31 -1.29 -1.65
C ILE A 41 3.28 -2.11 -0.80
N LYS A 42 4.35 -2.66 -1.38
CA LYS A 42 5.36 -3.44 -0.66
C LYS A 42 6.18 -2.59 0.31
N TYR A 43 6.50 -1.35 -0.04
CA TYR A 43 7.12 -0.44 0.92
C TYR A 43 6.18 -0.18 2.10
N MET A 44 4.91 0.17 1.86
CA MET A 44 3.94 0.38 2.95
C MET A 44 3.77 -0.86 3.83
N GLN A 45 3.75 -2.05 3.22
CA GLN A 45 3.57 -3.31 3.93
C GLN A 45 4.74 -3.66 4.85
N TYR A 46 5.98 -3.37 4.43
CA TYR A 46 7.18 -3.82 5.16
C TYR A 46 7.94 -2.69 5.86
N TRP A 47 7.50 -1.44 5.74
CA TRP A 47 8.10 -0.30 6.43
C TRP A 47 7.72 -0.26 7.90
N ASN A 48 8.72 -0.26 8.79
CA ASN A 48 8.51 -0.13 10.24
C ASN A 48 8.75 1.30 10.79
N GLY A 49 8.96 2.28 9.91
CA GLY A 49 9.37 3.64 10.30
C GLY A 49 10.87 3.92 10.14
N SER A 50 11.71 2.89 10.02
CA SER A 50 13.16 3.05 9.87
C SER A 50 13.73 2.31 8.65
N GLU A 51 13.26 1.10 8.39
CA GLU A 51 13.76 0.21 7.35
C GLU A 51 12.67 -0.72 6.78
N ILE A 52 13.04 -1.43 5.70
CA ILE A 52 12.22 -2.49 5.11
C ILE A 52 12.50 -3.79 5.86
N THR A 53 11.50 -4.26 6.60
CA THR A 53 11.62 -5.43 7.50
C THR A 53 11.63 -6.77 6.78
N SER A 54 11.11 -6.85 5.56
CA SER A 54 11.05 -8.08 4.78
C SER A 54 11.60 -7.84 3.37
N PRO A 55 12.58 -8.63 2.92
CA PRO A 55 13.17 -8.45 1.60
C PRO A 55 12.19 -8.83 0.49
N PHE A 56 12.21 -8.06 -0.59
CA PHE A 56 11.53 -8.37 -1.84
C PHE A 56 12.32 -7.80 -3.02
N ALA A 57 12.08 -8.32 -4.23
CA ALA A 57 12.80 -7.93 -5.43
C ALA A 57 11.88 -7.81 -6.65
N GLN A 58 12.41 -7.21 -7.73
CA GLN A 58 11.69 -7.05 -9.01
C GLN A 58 11.12 -8.37 -9.56
N LYS A 59 11.82 -9.48 -9.38
CA LYS A 59 11.38 -10.81 -9.83
C LYS A 59 10.09 -11.29 -9.14
N ASP A 60 9.78 -10.76 -7.97
CA ASP A 60 8.60 -11.16 -7.19
C ASP A 60 7.33 -10.41 -7.64
N MET A 61 7.48 -9.32 -8.41
CA MET A 61 6.37 -8.43 -8.78
C MET A 61 5.28 -9.14 -9.56
N GLU A 62 5.64 -10.08 -10.44
CA GLU A 62 4.67 -10.85 -11.23
C GLU A 62 3.83 -11.77 -10.34
N THR A 63 4.45 -12.41 -9.35
CA THR A 63 3.75 -13.22 -8.35
C THR A 63 2.81 -12.35 -7.51
N PHE A 64 3.27 -11.19 -7.05
CA PHE A 64 2.43 -10.28 -6.28
C PHE A 64 1.26 -9.72 -7.11
N ARG A 65 1.50 -9.39 -8.38
CA ARG A 65 0.47 -8.92 -9.32
C ARG A 65 -0.65 -9.94 -9.48
N LYS A 66 -0.32 -11.23 -9.55
CA LYS A 66 -1.30 -12.32 -9.66
C LYS A 66 -2.04 -12.58 -8.34
N LYS A 67 -1.36 -12.48 -7.20
CA LYS A 67 -1.95 -12.72 -5.88
C LYS A 67 -2.90 -11.61 -5.42
N MET A 68 -2.54 -10.35 -5.71
CA MET A 68 -3.26 -9.18 -5.18
C MET A 68 -4.76 -9.15 -5.54
N PRO A 69 -5.20 -9.43 -6.78
CA PRO A 69 -6.62 -9.53 -7.09
C PRO A 69 -7.33 -10.62 -6.27
N ALA A 70 -6.70 -11.77 -6.07
CA ALA A 70 -7.28 -12.85 -5.27
C ALA A 70 -7.43 -12.42 -3.80
N GLU A 71 -6.41 -11.79 -3.21
CA GLU A 71 -6.49 -11.25 -1.84
C GLU A 71 -7.60 -10.19 -1.70
N LEU A 72 -7.74 -9.30 -2.68
CA LEU A 72 -8.79 -8.27 -2.69
C LEU A 72 -10.21 -8.82 -2.91
N ILE A 73 -10.37 -9.89 -3.67
CA ILE A 73 -11.67 -10.54 -3.88
C ILE A 73 -12.06 -11.36 -2.65
N MET A 74 -11.10 -12.07 -2.07
CA MET A 74 -11.35 -13.00 -0.96
C MET A 74 -11.38 -12.33 0.41
N THR A 75 -10.85 -11.11 0.56
CA THR A 75 -10.86 -10.39 1.85
C THR A 75 -12.28 -10.20 2.40
N PRO A 76 -12.52 -10.42 3.71
CA PRO A 76 -13.80 -10.12 4.36
C PRO A 76 -14.24 -8.66 4.24
N LEU A 77 -13.29 -7.75 4.00
CA LEU A 77 -13.57 -6.32 3.81
C LEU A 77 -14.22 -6.00 2.46
N ASN A 78 -14.16 -6.93 1.49
CA ASN A 78 -14.83 -6.77 0.22
C ASN A 78 -16.30 -7.15 0.38
N VAL A 79 -17.16 -6.14 0.40
CA VAL A 79 -18.61 -6.29 0.58
C VAL A 79 -19.34 -6.82 -0.66
N LEU A 80 -18.69 -6.85 -1.82
CA LEU A 80 -19.26 -7.38 -3.06
C LEU A 80 -19.10 -8.91 -3.14
N THR A 81 -19.95 -9.62 -2.42
CA THR A 81 -19.89 -11.10 -2.29
C THR A 81 -20.06 -11.83 -3.62
N SER A 82 -20.81 -11.27 -4.56
CA SER A 82 -21.04 -11.86 -5.89
C SER A 82 -19.75 -12.13 -6.67
N ASN A 83 -18.73 -11.28 -6.52
CA ASN A 83 -17.44 -11.49 -7.17
C ASN A 83 -16.69 -12.69 -6.56
N ARG A 84 -16.77 -12.85 -5.24
CA ARG A 84 -16.18 -13.98 -4.52
C ARG A 84 -16.85 -15.29 -4.94
N GLU A 85 -18.17 -15.32 -4.97
CA GLU A 85 -18.96 -16.50 -5.38
C GLU A 85 -18.62 -16.93 -6.81
N ARG A 86 -18.52 -15.97 -7.74
CA ARG A 86 -18.13 -16.26 -9.13
C ARG A 86 -16.72 -16.86 -9.25
N VAL A 87 -15.75 -16.33 -8.50
CA VAL A 87 -14.39 -16.88 -8.50
C VAL A 87 -14.35 -18.30 -7.94
N LEU A 88 -15.07 -18.57 -6.85
CA LEU A 88 -15.17 -19.91 -6.26
C LEU A 88 -15.88 -20.89 -7.21
N ALA A 89 -16.92 -20.45 -7.93
CA ALA A 89 -17.61 -21.27 -8.92
C ALA A 89 -16.69 -21.70 -10.08
N MET A 90 -15.78 -20.84 -10.53
CA MET A 90 -14.81 -21.16 -11.60
C MET A 90 -13.73 -22.17 -11.18
N GLN A 91 -13.49 -22.36 -9.87
CA GLN A 91 -12.49 -23.31 -9.37
C GLN A 91 -12.99 -24.75 -9.28
N ASN A 92 -14.32 -24.95 -9.33
CA ASN A 92 -14.98 -26.26 -9.23
C ASN A 92 -15.39 -26.82 -10.61
N VAL A 93 -14.79 -26.30 -11.68
CA VAL A 93 -15.03 -26.70 -13.08
C VAL A 93 -13.91 -27.60 -13.57
#